data_AF-E6PNK5-F1
#
_entry.id   AF-E6PNK5-F1
#
_cell.length_a   1.000
_cell.length_b   1.000
_cell.length_c   1.000
_cell.angle_alpha   90.00
_cell.angle_beta   90.00
_cell.angle_gamma   90.00
#
_symmetry.space_group_name_H-M   'P 1'
#
loop_
_entity.id
_entity.type
_entity.pdbx_description
1 polymer ?
#
loop_
_entity_poly.entity_id
_entity_poly.type
_entity_poly.pdbx_seq_one_letter_code
_entity_poly.pdbx_strand_id
1 'polypeptide(L)' 'MAVLKQKQTTKTTPLTVRIASELHAQVQALQRDADAAGFIFDLADLCEKALAAAVKSARAELANAGVERAAHDRQQATA' A
#
# COMPACT_ATOMS: atom_id res chain seq x y z
N MET A 1 5.96 34.18 10.56
CA MET A 1 5.62 32.98 11.35
C MET A 1 4.11 33.00 11.59
N ALA A 2 3.36 32.08 10.97
CA ALA A 2 1.91 32.01 11.17
C ALA A 2 1.60 31.08 12.34
N VAL A 3 0.90 31.60 13.35
CA VAL A 3 0.48 30.88 14.57
C VAL A 3 -0.61 29.85 14.27
N LEU A 4 -1.34 30.02 13.18
CA LEU A 4 -2.43 29.14 12.77
C LEU A 4 -1.94 28.19 11.67
N LYS A 5 -1.77 26.92 12.03
CA LYS A 5 -1.58 25.84 11.05
C LYS A 5 -2.95 25.46 10.48
N GLN A 6 -3.05 25.38 9.16
CA GLN A 6 -4.26 24.92 8.47
C GLN A 6 -4.62 23.52 8.99
N LYS A 7 -5.86 23.32 9.42
CA LYS A 7 -6.36 22.01 9.87
C LYS A 7 -6.36 21.06 8.67
N GLN A 8 -5.30 20.28 8.52
CA GLN A 8 -5.28 19.19 7.55
C GLN A 8 -6.32 18.16 7.99
N THR A 9 -7.45 18.15 7.29
CA THR A 9 -8.48 17.13 7.43
C THR A 9 -8.09 15.97 6.52
N THR A 10 -7.28 15.06 7.05
CA THR A 10 -6.98 13.81 6.35
C THR A 10 -8.24 12.95 6.42
N LYS A 11 -8.96 12.86 5.30
CA LYS A 11 -10.16 12.02 5.17
C LYS A 11 -9.70 10.58 4.99
N THR A 12 -9.73 9.78 6.06
CA THR A 12 -9.49 8.34 5.97
C THR A 12 -10.81 7.60 5.77
N THR A 13 -10.77 6.48 5.06
CA THR A 13 -11.92 5.58 4.86
C THR A 13 -11.51 4.18 5.33
N PRO A 14 -12.33 3.47 6.12
CA PRO A 14 -11.97 2.13 6.57
C PRO A 14 -11.95 1.15 5.39
N LEU A 15 -10.96 0.27 5.40
CA LEU A 15 -10.83 -0.84 4.47
C LEU A 15 -10.75 -2.14 5.26
N THR A 16 -11.61 -3.11 4.95
CA THR A 16 -11.58 -4.44 5.57
C THR A 16 -11.04 -5.46 4.57
N VAL A 17 -9.97 -6.16 4.95
CA VAL A 17 -9.33 -7.19 4.13
C VAL A 17 -9.15 -8.46 4.93
N ARG A 18 -9.22 -9.62 4.25
CA ARG A 18 -8.84 -10.90 4.83
C ARG A 18 -7.38 -11.16 4.53
N ILE A 19 -6.62 -11.53 5.55
CA ILE A 19 -5.20 -11.89 5.45
C ILE A 19 -4.97 -13.30 5.99
N ALA A 20 -3.83 -13.90 5.66
CA ALA A 20 -3.46 -15.21 6.20
C ALA A 20 -3.39 -15.16 7.74
N SER A 21 -3.91 -16.20 8.39
CA SER A 21 -3.99 -16.28 9.85
C SER A 21 -2.63 -16.17 10.54
N GLU A 22 -1.59 -16.72 9.91
CA GLU A 22 -0.21 -16.64 10.41
C GLU A 22 0.32 -15.20 10.41
N LEU A 23 0.14 -14.46 9.32
CA LEU A 23 0.54 -13.05 9.24
C LEU A 23 -0.20 -12.20 10.27
N HIS A 24 -1.49 -12.46 10.46
CA HIS A 24 -2.27 -11.79 11.51
C HIS A 24 -1.69 -12.06 12.91
N ALA A 25 -1.30 -13.30 13.21
CA ALA A 25 -0.67 -13.65 14.49
C ALA A 25 0.68 -12.95 14.68
N GLN A 26 1.50 -12.84 13.63
CA GLN A 26 2.77 -12.12 13.66
C GLN A 26 2.58 -10.62 13.92
N VAL A 27 1.61 -9.97 13.28
CA VAL A 27 1.27 -8.56 13.51
C VAL A 27 0.85 -8.33 14.96
N GLN A 28 0.01 -9.20 15.52
CA GLN A 28 -0.40 -9.10 16.93
C GLN A 28 0.74 -9.35 17.92
N ALA A 29 1.68 -10.25 17.58
CA ALA A 29 2.87 -10.45 18.40
C ALA A 29 3.72 -9.17 18.43
N LEU A 30 4.02 -8.61 17.26
CA LEU A 30 4.82 -7.39 17.13
C LEU A 30 4.19 -6.18 17.84
N GLN A 31 2.86 -6.05 17.77
CA GLN A 31 2.15 -4.99 18.48
C GLN A 31 2.28 -5.13 20.00
N ARG A 32 2.20 -6.35 20.52
CA ARG A 32 2.40 -6.62 21.96
C ARG A 32 3.85 -6.39 22.38
N ASP A 33 4.81 -6.79 21.57
CA ASP A 33 6.23 -6.59 21.85
C ASP A 33 6.58 -5.09 21.87
N ALA A 34 6.01 -4.32 20.93
CA ALA A 34 6.17 -2.87 20.90
C ALA A 34 5.57 -2.20 22.15
N ASP A 35 4.35 -2.59 22.54
CA ASP A 35 3.68 -2.07 23.74
C ASP A 35 4.47 -2.39 25.01
N ALA A 36 4.96 -3.63 25.15
CA ALA A 36 5.81 -4.06 26.26
C ALA A 36 7.13 -3.28 26.35
N ALA A 37 7.65 -2.83 25.21
CA ALA A 37 8.84 -2.00 25.13
C ALA A 37 8.55 -0.48 25.22
N GLY A 38 7.29 -0.08 25.41
CA GLY A 38 6.88 1.34 25.52
C GLY A 38 6.83 2.09 24.20
N PHE A 39 6.77 1.38 23.07
CA PHE A 39 6.64 1.94 21.73
C PHE A 39 5.20 1.81 21.20
N ILE A 40 4.87 2.64 20.22
CA ILE A 40 3.59 2.56 19.49
C ILE A 40 3.86 1.87 18.15
N PHE A 41 3.19 0.75 17.92
CA PHE A 41 3.16 0.11 16.61
C PHE A 41 1.96 0.62 15.80
N ASP A 42 2.21 1.58 14.91
CA ASP A 42 1.19 2.15 14.03
C ASP A 42 0.93 1.23 12.83
N LEU A 43 -0.03 0.33 13.00
CA LEU A 43 -0.47 -0.58 11.96
C LEU A 43 -1.09 0.17 10.76
N ALA A 44 -1.69 1.35 10.97
CA ALA A 44 -2.29 2.11 9.88
C ALA A 44 -1.22 2.68 8.95
N ASP A 45 -0.16 3.28 9.51
CA ASP A 45 0.99 3.78 8.73
C ASP A 45 1.70 2.64 7.98
N LEU A 46 1.88 1.48 8.63
CA LEU A 46 2.44 0.29 7.99
C LEU A 46 1.59 -0.15 6.79
N CYS A 47 0.27 -0.27 6.98
CA CYS A 47 -0.66 -0.66 5.92
C CYS A 47 -0.69 0.37 4.79
N GLU A 48 -0.70 1.68 5.09
CA GLU A 48 -0.70 2.74 4.09
C GLU A 48 0.54 2.64 3.19
N LYS A 49 1.73 2.52 3.77
CA LYS A 49 2.99 2.44 3.01
C LYS A 49 3.08 1.17 2.18
N ALA A 50 2.72 0.02 2.76
CA ALA A 50 2.72 -1.26 2.05
C ALA A 50 1.75 -1.25 0.87
N LEU A 51 0.52 -0.75 1.08
CA LEU A 51 -0.49 -0.66 0.03
C LEU A 51 -0.11 0.37 -1.05
N ALA A 52 0.43 1.54 -0.68
CA ALA A 52 0.88 2.54 -1.65
C ALA A 52 1.99 2.00 -2.56
N ALA A 53 2.96 1.27 -1.99
CA ALA A 53 4.03 0.62 -2.76
C ALA A 53 3.46 -0.47 -3.69
N ALA A 54 2.58 -1.32 -3.19
CA ALA A 54 1.93 -2.36 -3.99
C ALA A 54 1.09 -1.78 -5.15
N VAL A 55 0.32 -0.71 -4.89
CA VAL A 55 -0.46 -0.02 -5.93
C VAL A 55 0.45 0.59 -7.00
N LYS A 56 1.59 1.16 -6.60
CA LYS A 56 2.58 1.69 -7.55
C LYS A 56 3.17 0.57 -8.43
N SER A 57 3.53 -0.57 -7.85
CA SER A 57 4.00 -1.74 -8.61
C SER A 57 2.94 -2.23 -9.59
N ALA A 58 1.71 -2.45 -9.12
CA ALA A 58 0.61 -2.92 -9.95
C ALA A 58 0.32 -1.97 -11.12
N ARG A 59 0.41 -0.64 -10.92
CA ARG A 59 0.27 0.33 -12.00
C ARG A 59 1.40 0.25 -13.02
N ALA A 60 2.63 0.04 -12.58
CA ALA A 60 3.78 -0.13 -13.48
C ALA A 60 3.66 -1.42 -14.30
N GLU A 61 3.22 -2.51 -13.67
CA GLU A 61 2.96 -3.79 -14.35
C GLU A 61 1.85 -3.66 -15.40
N LEU A 62 0.75 -2.99 -15.07
CA LEU A 62 -0.33 -2.72 -16.02
C LEU A 62 0.11 -1.85 -17.20
N ALA A 63 0.95 -0.84 -16.96
CA ALA A 63 1.50 -0.02 -18.02
C ALA A 63 2.39 -0.83 -18.97
N ASN A 64 3.25 -1.70 -18.44
CA ASN A 64 4.11 -2.56 -19.22
C ASN A 64 3.31 -3.61 -20.01
N ALA A 65 2.31 -4.25 -19.38
CA ALA A 65 1.43 -5.20 -20.05
C ALA A 65 0.63 -4.56 -21.21
N GLY A 66 0.28 -3.27 -21.09
CA GLY A 66 -0.33 -2.50 -22.18
C GLY A 66 0.64 -2.24 -23.34
N VAL A 67 1.91 -1.97 -23.04
CA VAL A 67 2.97 -1.76 -24.05
C VAL A 67 3.30 -3.05 -24.80
N GLU A 68 3.37 -4.19 -24.11
CA GLU A 68 3.63 -5.50 -24.72
C GLU A 68 2.50 -5.91 -25.67
N ARG A 69 1.23 -5.69 -25.27
CA ARG A 69 0.07 -5.91 -26.16
C ARG A 69 0.12 -5.01 -27.40
N ALA A 70 0.46 -3.72 -27.23
CA ALA A 70 0.58 -2.78 -28.34
C ALA A 70 1.81 -3.02 -29.24
N ALA A 71 2.84 -3.73 -28.75
CA ALA A 71 3.99 -4.16 -29.55
C ALA A 71 3.67 -5.42 -30.35
N HIS A 72 2.95 -6.39 -29.76
CA HIS A 72 2.52 -7.60 -30.44
C HIS A 72 1.54 -7.32 -31.60
N ASP A 73 0.59 -6.41 -31.39
CA ASP A 73 -0.38 -5.98 -32.41
C ASP A 73 0.31 -5.31 -33.62
N ARG A 74 1.32 -4.46 -33.37
CA ARG A 74 2.13 -3.84 -34.43
C ARG A 74 2.96 -4.85 -35.23
N GLN A 75 3.44 -5.92 -34.59
CA GLN A 75 4.19 -6.98 -35.28
C GLN A 75 3.28 -7.86 -36.15
N GLN A 76 2.03 -8.09 -35.72
CA GLN A 76 1.04 -8.84 -36.52
C GLN A 76 0.48 -8.02 -37.68
N ALA A 77 0.38 -6.69 -37.56
CA ALA A 77 -0.08 -5.82 -38.64
C ALA A 77 0.95 -5.63 -39.78
N THR A 78 2.21 -6.03 -39.58
CA THR A 78 3.29 -5.92 -40.57
C THR A 78 3.71 -7.26 -41.18
N ALA A 79 2.98 -8.35 -40.91
CA ALA A 79 3.24 -9.69 -41.42
C ALA A 79 2.25 -10.08 -42.55
#